data_AF-A0A2N1Q463-F1
#
_entry.id   AF-A0A2N1Q463-F1
#
_cell.length_a   1.000
_cell.length_b   1.000
_cell.length_c   1.000
_cell.angle_alpha   90.00
_cell.angle_beta   90.00
_cell.angle_gamma   90.00
#
_symmetry.space_group_name_H-M   'P 1'
#
loop_
_entity.id
_entity.type
_entity.pdbx_description
1 polymer ?
#
loop_
_entity_poly.entity_id
_entity_poly.type
_entity_poly.pdbx_seq_one_letter_code
_entity_poly.pdbx_strand_id
1 'polypeptide(L)'
;MKDVYQKLNKDYSIDEIAENLVNVPGEEIANFLSELDINIPRSIRFNSLQKVLFPVLQQEYNDLLQSESDAEGPERLEESRRQTRLTWIDSFSETQFENEIYKFNNKDLEREFLFEFWKRLLNFFLKEAVPKEDIATFIEKASKKYENNQGTPPLRLFNKAIEPFIYDEVDTFDGLTRSVFASRVVLSATISEIKQIGSKYNMKVPTRLTKNQVMEIVVSELKKRNEYIPDIHSELKEFNLKELEDFARLNNIIAFAYINKDQMIEYMYKEYDSRNVVAKRYLQDPEALAKLDQETDEIVVDFETRIEEADKEPEEVIKPLVEPKKEPVIVTPEVSDDIISDIQEEKKHEETKVEEKPVKPVIIQQDSESIEELKNEILSLKQIVLELQTKVENLQEDTTKSNFKLDAISKKLFPKWFKITVLILFFVSIFIAIFIPLSIYYPDAPVISQIAWLFDKIPFLGGRSLLEFLQAFFERLFLV
;
A
#
# COMPACT_ATOMS: atom_id res chain seq x y z
N MET A 1 40.07 6.95 19.40
CA MET A 1 40.01 5.63 20.08
C MET A 1 39.46 5.71 21.50
N LYS A 2 40.11 6.40 22.46
CA LYS A 2 39.71 6.28 23.89
C LYS A 2 38.30 6.79 24.22
N ASP A 3 37.81 7.83 23.56
CA ASP A 3 36.49 8.41 23.86
C ASP A 3 35.34 7.51 23.37
N VAL A 4 35.29 7.21 22.07
CA VAL A 4 34.25 6.34 21.46
C VAL A 4 34.20 4.96 22.11
N TYR A 5 35.35 4.36 22.44
CA TYR A 5 35.39 3.07 23.15
C TYR A 5 34.85 3.15 24.58
N GLN A 6 35.10 4.24 25.32
CA GLN A 6 34.51 4.44 26.65
C GLN A 6 33.01 4.73 26.57
N LYS A 7 32.60 5.43 25.52
CA LYS A 7 31.22 5.74 25.15
C LYS A 7 30.38 4.48 24.88
N LEU A 8 30.87 3.53 24.07
CA LEU A 8 30.27 2.20 23.81
C LEU A 8 30.12 1.26 25.05
N ASN A 9 30.42 1.74 26.26
CA ASN A 9 30.21 1.03 27.52
C ASN A 9 29.12 1.67 28.42
N LYS A 10 28.33 2.63 27.91
CA LYS A 10 27.19 3.24 28.60
C LYS A 10 26.03 3.51 27.63
N ASP A 11 24.82 3.09 27.99
CA ASP A 11 23.61 3.24 27.14
C ASP A 11 23.36 4.69 26.72
N TYR A 12 23.61 5.64 27.63
CA TYR A 12 23.50 7.09 27.41
C TYR A 12 24.37 7.62 26.26
N SER A 13 25.30 6.81 25.74
CA SER A 13 26.15 7.18 24.61
C SER A 13 25.67 6.62 23.27
N ILE A 14 24.81 5.61 23.23
CA ILE A 14 24.37 5.02 21.94
C ILE A 14 23.58 6.06 21.15
N ASP A 15 22.76 6.86 21.83
CA ASP A 15 22.02 7.98 21.24
C ASP A 15 22.95 9.08 20.72
N GLU A 16 23.99 9.47 21.49
CA GLU A 16 25.00 10.45 21.04
C GLU A 16 25.77 9.95 19.79
N ILE A 17 26.12 8.65 19.76
CA ILE A 17 26.79 8.04 18.62
C ILE A 17 25.84 7.99 17.41
N ALA A 18 24.60 7.54 17.59
CA ALA A 18 23.62 7.43 16.51
C ALA A 18 23.33 8.79 15.87
N GLU A 19 23.18 9.84 16.67
CA GLU A 19 23.00 11.23 16.20
C GLU A 19 24.16 11.69 15.31
N ASN A 20 25.40 11.36 15.67
CA ASN A 20 26.60 11.65 14.88
C ASN A 20 26.74 10.79 13.60
N LEU A 21 25.89 9.78 13.41
CA LEU A 21 25.91 8.87 12.25
C LEU A 21 24.74 9.12 11.28
N VAL A 22 23.75 9.95 11.62
CA VAL A 22 22.58 10.22 10.75
C VAL A 22 22.94 10.67 9.33
N ASN A 23 24.07 11.37 9.16
CA ASN A 23 24.53 11.87 7.85
C ASN A 23 25.43 10.88 7.08
N VAL A 24 25.61 9.66 7.59
CA VAL A 24 26.44 8.60 6.99
C VAL A 24 25.64 7.79 5.96
N PRO A 25 26.08 7.68 4.70
CA PRO A 25 25.40 6.88 3.68
C PRO A 25 25.38 5.38 3.99
N GLY A 26 24.34 4.69 3.50
CA GLY A 26 24.19 3.23 3.66
C GLY A 26 25.31 2.41 3.04
N GLU A 27 26.07 2.99 2.11
CA GLU A 27 27.25 2.41 1.49
C GLU A 27 28.38 2.15 2.49
N GLU A 28 28.55 3.00 3.51
CA GLU A 28 29.55 2.79 4.57
C GLU A 28 29.16 1.61 5.47
N ILE A 29 27.86 1.49 5.79
CA ILE A 29 27.31 0.34 6.52
C ILE A 29 27.52 -0.94 5.69
N ALA A 30 27.13 -0.92 4.42
CA ALA A 30 27.28 -2.06 3.51
C ALA A 30 28.74 -2.53 3.40
N ASN A 31 29.70 -1.60 3.30
CA ASN A 31 31.12 -1.91 3.32
C ASN A 31 31.54 -2.57 4.64
N PHE A 32 31.12 -2.03 5.79
CA PHE A 32 31.45 -2.58 7.10
C PHE A 32 30.85 -3.98 7.35
N LEU A 33 29.58 -4.19 6.97
CA LEU A 33 28.92 -5.51 7.04
C LEU A 33 29.64 -6.53 6.14
N SER A 34 30.09 -6.11 4.95
CA SER A 34 30.88 -6.93 4.02
C SER A 34 32.28 -7.25 4.55
N GLU A 35 32.96 -6.30 5.20
CA GLU A 35 34.28 -6.50 5.82
C GLU A 35 34.23 -7.53 6.97
N LEU A 36 33.13 -7.58 7.70
CA LEU A 36 32.90 -8.52 8.81
C LEU A 36 32.25 -9.86 8.36
N ASP A 37 31.84 -9.98 7.10
CA ASP A 37 30.97 -11.02 6.54
C ASP A 37 29.71 -11.32 7.38
N ILE A 38 29.04 -10.28 7.88
CA ILE A 38 27.79 -10.39 8.66
C ILE A 38 26.58 -9.85 7.88
N ASN A 39 25.39 -10.31 8.24
CA ASN A 39 24.12 -9.73 7.83
C ASN A 39 23.28 -9.34 9.04
N ILE A 40 22.26 -8.52 8.83
CA ILE A 40 21.45 -7.92 9.89
C ILE A 40 19.97 -8.34 9.79
N PRO A 41 19.29 -8.58 10.92
CA PRO A 41 17.88 -8.95 10.94
C PRO A 41 16.98 -7.82 10.44
N ARG A 42 15.96 -8.15 9.66
CA ARG A 42 15.03 -7.17 9.05
C ARG A 42 14.29 -6.34 10.09
N SER A 43 14.02 -6.90 11.28
CA SER A 43 13.47 -6.17 12.43
C SER A 43 14.21 -4.87 12.77
N ILE A 44 15.51 -4.72 12.47
CA ILE A 44 16.24 -3.47 12.67
C ILE A 44 15.65 -2.34 11.82
N ARG A 45 15.44 -2.57 10.52
CA ARG A 45 14.87 -1.55 9.62
C ARG A 45 13.38 -1.41 9.83
N PHE A 46 12.67 -2.54 9.94
CA PHE A 46 11.22 -2.58 10.17
C PHE A 46 10.82 -1.82 11.45
N ASN A 47 11.41 -2.15 12.59
CA ASN A 47 11.03 -1.55 13.87
C ASN A 47 11.47 -0.07 14.00
N SER A 48 12.43 0.40 13.19
CA SER A 48 12.75 1.84 13.10
C SER A 48 11.74 2.59 12.24
N LEU A 49 11.37 2.04 11.08
CA LEU A 49 10.30 2.61 10.25
C LEU A 49 8.97 2.66 11.00
N GLN A 50 8.55 1.55 11.62
CA GLN A 50 7.32 1.44 12.39
C GLN A 50 7.29 2.46 13.55
N LYS A 51 8.38 2.57 14.32
CA LYS A 51 8.46 3.51 15.45
C LYS A 51 8.25 4.97 15.04
N VAL A 52 8.82 5.39 13.91
CA VAL A 52 8.73 6.77 13.42
C VAL A 52 7.40 7.05 12.71
N LEU A 53 6.91 6.11 11.91
CA LEU A 53 5.75 6.34 11.04
C LEU A 53 4.42 5.99 11.71
N PHE A 54 4.38 5.02 12.63
CA PHE A 54 3.12 4.60 13.25
C PHE A 54 2.40 5.77 13.96
N PRO A 55 3.05 6.63 14.77
CA PRO A 55 2.37 7.77 15.39
C PRO A 55 1.79 8.76 14.36
N VAL A 56 2.54 9.02 13.28
CA VAL A 56 2.15 9.96 12.21
C VAL A 56 0.96 9.42 11.41
N LEU A 57 1.01 8.15 11.01
CA LEU A 57 -0.04 7.48 10.27
C LEU A 57 -1.30 7.24 11.12
N GLN A 58 -1.14 7.02 12.44
CA GLN A 58 -2.25 6.91 13.37
C GLN A 58 -2.95 8.26 13.57
N GLN A 59 -2.17 9.36 13.60
CA GLN A 59 -2.75 10.71 13.59
C GLN A 59 -3.51 10.97 12.28
N GLU A 60 -2.91 10.68 11.11
CA GLU A 60 -3.58 10.79 9.81
C GLU A 60 -4.92 10.00 9.76
N TYR A 61 -4.95 8.80 10.34
CA TYR A 61 -6.17 8.00 10.45
C TYR A 61 -7.25 8.63 11.35
N ASN A 62 -6.84 9.16 12.50
CA ASN A 62 -7.76 9.81 13.44
C ASN A 62 -8.31 11.12 12.86
N ASP A 63 -7.48 11.89 12.15
CA ASP A 63 -7.89 13.12 11.47
C ASP A 63 -8.91 12.81 10.34
N LEU A 64 -8.69 11.73 9.56
CA LEU A 64 -9.65 11.25 8.54
C LEU A 64 -10.96 10.69 9.13
N LEU A 65 -10.92 10.13 10.34
CA LEU A 65 -12.13 9.69 11.06
C LEU A 65 -12.96 10.88 11.58
N GLN A 66 -12.29 11.94 12.03
CA GLN A 66 -12.94 13.13 12.59
C GLN A 66 -13.33 14.16 11.53
N SER A 67 -12.80 14.06 10.31
CA SER A 67 -13.15 14.97 9.22
C SER A 67 -14.61 14.78 8.78
N GLU A 68 -15.45 15.77 9.08
CA GLU A 68 -16.66 16.06 8.31
C GLU A 68 -16.21 16.63 6.94
N SER A 69 -15.60 15.80 6.11
CA SER A 69 -15.03 16.24 4.83
C SER A 69 -16.15 16.61 3.84
N ASP A 70 -16.21 17.89 3.48
CA ASP A 70 -17.01 18.44 2.37
C ASP A 70 -16.53 17.94 0.99
N ALA A 71 -15.49 17.10 0.92
CA ALA A 71 -14.99 16.55 -0.34
C ALA A 71 -16.09 15.76 -1.07
N GLU A 72 -16.30 16.09 -2.34
CA GLU A 72 -17.20 15.35 -3.23
C GLU A 72 -16.44 14.62 -4.34
N GLY A 73 -16.96 13.47 -4.77
CA GLY A 73 -16.44 12.75 -5.94
C GLY A 73 -15.06 12.10 -5.72
N PRO A 74 -14.05 12.38 -6.58
CA PRO A 74 -12.77 11.65 -6.54
C PRO A 74 -11.99 11.79 -5.24
N GLU A 75 -11.96 12.97 -4.63
CA GLU A 75 -11.17 13.27 -3.43
C GLU A 75 -11.67 12.46 -2.23
N ARG A 76 -13.00 12.45 -1.99
CA ARG A 76 -13.65 11.60 -0.98
C ARG A 76 -13.38 10.11 -1.18
N LEU A 77 -13.26 9.65 -2.43
CA LEU A 77 -12.92 8.26 -2.74
C LEU A 77 -11.44 7.95 -2.41
N GLU A 78 -10.54 8.91 -2.58
CA GLU A 78 -9.13 8.77 -2.20
C GLU A 78 -8.95 8.81 -0.67
N GLU A 79 -9.62 9.74 0.02
CA GLU A 79 -9.72 9.75 1.49
C GLU A 79 -10.25 8.42 2.03
N SER A 80 -11.39 7.94 1.54
CA SER A 80 -12.01 6.69 2.00
C SER A 80 -11.10 5.48 1.78
N ARG A 81 -10.38 5.43 0.64
CA ARG A 81 -9.37 4.40 0.37
C ARG A 81 -8.17 4.51 1.30
N ARG A 82 -7.72 5.73 1.61
CA ARG A 82 -6.62 5.99 2.54
C ARG A 82 -7.00 5.55 3.95
N GLN A 83 -8.16 5.98 4.43
CA GLN A 83 -8.75 5.58 5.71
C GLN A 83 -8.85 4.04 5.82
N THR A 84 -9.43 3.38 4.81
CA THR A 84 -9.55 1.90 4.76
C THR A 84 -8.20 1.18 4.79
N ARG A 85 -7.17 1.76 4.16
CA ARG A 85 -5.80 1.22 4.21
C ARG A 85 -5.20 1.42 5.61
N LEU A 86 -5.37 2.60 6.20
CA LEU A 86 -4.84 2.94 7.52
C LEU A 86 -5.51 2.18 8.68
N THR A 87 -6.71 1.61 8.49
CA THR A 87 -7.30 0.62 9.42
C THR A 87 -6.37 -0.56 9.72
N TRP A 88 -5.39 -0.84 8.85
CA TRP A 88 -4.42 -1.95 8.98
C TRP A 88 -2.98 -1.48 9.25
N ILE A 89 -2.82 -0.25 9.76
CA ILE A 89 -1.53 0.40 10.08
C ILE A 89 -0.62 -0.45 10.99
N ASP A 90 -1.20 -1.12 11.97
CA ASP A 90 -0.54 -2.02 12.92
C ASP A 90 0.16 -3.21 12.23
N SER A 91 -0.37 -3.59 11.07
CA SER A 91 -0.04 -4.77 10.28
C SER A 91 0.58 -4.40 8.93
N PHE A 92 1.12 -3.19 8.77
CA PHE A 92 1.90 -2.81 7.59
C PHE A 92 3.22 -3.57 7.56
N SER A 93 3.60 -4.07 6.38
CA SER A 93 4.91 -4.66 6.16
C SER A 93 6.00 -3.57 6.05
N GLU A 94 7.27 -3.98 6.14
CA GLU A 94 8.42 -3.09 5.99
C GLU A 94 8.37 -2.31 4.66
N THR A 95 8.01 -2.96 3.56
CA THR A 95 7.84 -2.30 2.25
C THR A 95 6.71 -1.27 2.25
N GLN A 96 5.62 -1.50 2.99
CA GLN A 96 4.55 -0.51 3.10
C GLN A 96 5.02 0.72 3.86
N PHE A 97 5.69 0.54 5.01
CA PHE A 97 6.28 1.66 5.74
C PHE A 97 7.36 2.41 4.95
N GLU A 98 8.24 1.73 4.22
CA GLU A 98 9.18 2.38 3.29
C GLU A 98 8.45 3.26 2.26
N ASN A 99 7.35 2.79 1.70
CA ASN A 99 6.56 3.57 0.76
C ASN A 99 5.88 4.78 1.41
N GLU A 100 5.43 4.67 2.67
CA GLU A 100 4.86 5.81 3.39
C GLU A 100 5.93 6.88 3.69
N ILE A 101 7.14 6.54 4.15
CA ILE A 101 8.19 7.54 4.38
C ILE A 101 8.63 8.23 3.08
N TYR A 102 8.73 7.49 1.98
CA TYR A 102 8.99 8.09 0.66
C TYR A 102 7.81 8.94 0.13
N LYS A 103 6.57 8.67 0.55
CA LYS A 103 5.38 9.45 0.20
C LYS A 103 5.35 10.76 0.99
N PHE A 104 5.67 10.73 2.29
CA PHE A 104 5.75 11.94 3.12
C PHE A 104 6.86 12.89 2.64
N ASN A 105 8.00 12.36 2.18
CA ASN A 105 9.13 13.15 1.68
C ASN A 105 9.54 14.27 2.68
N ASN A 106 9.46 13.96 3.97
CA ASN A 106 9.72 14.87 5.08
C ASN A 106 11.09 14.55 5.68
N LYS A 107 12.02 15.50 5.55
CA LYS A 107 13.41 15.35 6.01
C LYS A 107 13.55 15.07 7.51
N ASP A 108 12.63 15.58 8.33
CA ASP A 108 12.68 15.36 9.77
C ASP A 108 12.32 13.90 10.12
N LEU A 109 11.32 13.33 9.42
CA LEU A 109 10.98 11.90 9.54
C LEU A 109 12.08 11.01 8.95
N GLU A 110 12.69 11.38 7.82
CA GLU A 110 13.85 10.65 7.26
C GLU A 110 15.03 10.65 8.25
N ARG A 111 15.29 11.80 8.88
CA ARG A 111 16.34 11.96 9.90
C ARG A 111 16.04 11.13 11.16
N GLU A 112 14.80 11.15 11.64
CA GLU A 112 14.37 10.37 12.81
C GLU A 112 14.45 8.86 12.54
N PHE A 113 14.04 8.41 11.35
CA PHE A 113 14.23 7.03 10.92
C PHE A 113 15.71 6.63 10.94
N LEU A 114 16.60 7.45 10.36
CA LEU A 114 18.03 7.15 10.32
C LEU A 114 18.63 7.10 11.74
N PHE A 115 18.24 8.00 12.63
CA PHE A 115 18.63 7.99 14.04
C PHE A 115 18.21 6.70 14.75
N GLU A 116 16.94 6.30 14.63
CA GLU A 116 16.43 5.07 15.24
C GLU A 116 17.03 3.81 14.61
N PHE A 117 17.26 3.80 13.29
CA PHE A 117 17.98 2.74 12.59
C PHE A 117 19.40 2.57 13.15
N TRP A 118 20.15 3.67 13.30
CA TRP A 118 21.50 3.64 13.88
C TRP A 118 21.50 3.15 15.33
N LYS A 119 20.54 3.60 16.16
CA LYS A 119 20.40 3.09 17.53
C LYS A 119 20.19 1.58 17.55
N ARG A 120 19.30 1.04 16.72
CA ARG A 120 19.05 -0.42 16.65
C ARG A 120 20.26 -1.18 16.10
N LEU A 121 20.92 -0.66 15.08
CA LEU A 121 22.10 -1.28 14.46
C LEU A 121 23.30 -1.34 15.43
N LEU A 122 23.56 -0.27 16.17
CA LEU A 122 24.63 -0.25 17.19
C LEU A 122 24.34 -1.24 18.33
N ASN A 123 23.09 -1.31 18.80
CA ASN A 123 22.68 -2.31 19.79
C ASN A 123 22.83 -3.75 19.25
N PHE A 124 22.51 -3.99 17.98
CA PHE A 124 22.72 -5.29 17.34
C PHE A 124 24.21 -5.68 17.31
N PHE A 125 25.12 -4.79 16.88
CA PHE A 125 26.56 -5.07 16.89
C PHE A 125 27.10 -5.37 18.29
N LEU A 126 26.58 -4.71 19.32
CA LEU A 126 26.93 -4.99 20.72
C LEU A 126 26.40 -6.35 21.21
N LYS A 127 25.19 -6.77 20.77
CA LYS A 127 24.61 -8.08 21.09
C LYS A 127 25.31 -9.24 20.37
N GLU A 128 25.59 -9.10 19.08
CA GLU A 128 26.38 -10.06 18.28
C GLU A 128 27.88 -10.08 18.64
N ALA A 129 28.27 -9.38 19.71
CA ALA A 129 29.63 -9.21 20.21
C ALA A 129 30.68 -8.94 19.11
N VAL A 130 30.32 -8.13 18.12
CA VAL A 130 31.29 -7.55 17.18
C VAL A 130 32.31 -6.76 18.02
N PRO A 131 33.63 -6.90 17.77
CA PRO A 131 34.65 -6.28 18.61
C PRO A 131 34.43 -4.77 18.72
N LYS A 132 34.44 -4.27 19.96
CA LYS A 132 34.19 -2.84 20.22
C LYS A 132 35.25 -1.95 19.59
N GLU A 133 36.45 -2.48 19.37
CA GLU A 133 37.55 -1.88 18.61
C GLU A 133 37.18 -1.67 17.14
N ASP A 134 36.54 -2.64 16.49
CA ASP A 134 36.12 -2.58 15.09
C ASP A 134 34.95 -1.60 14.93
N ILE A 135 33.94 -1.70 15.81
CA ILE A 135 32.82 -0.75 15.89
C ILE A 135 33.33 0.69 16.11
N ALA A 136 34.21 0.91 17.09
CA ALA A 136 34.77 2.25 17.35
C ALA A 136 35.63 2.76 16.19
N THR A 137 36.39 1.89 15.52
CA THR A 137 37.19 2.25 14.35
C THR A 137 36.31 2.64 13.16
N PHE A 138 35.20 1.93 12.94
CA PHE A 138 34.19 2.29 11.95
C PHE A 138 33.55 3.65 12.25
N ILE A 139 33.05 3.85 13.48
CA ILE A 139 32.44 5.12 13.92
C ILE A 139 33.42 6.30 13.74
N GLU A 140 34.66 6.17 14.21
CA GLU A 140 35.65 7.26 14.11
C GLU A 140 36.02 7.60 12.66
N LYS A 141 36.04 6.62 11.75
CA LYS A 141 36.21 6.87 10.31
C LYS A 141 34.98 7.55 9.72
N ALA A 142 33.79 7.02 9.98
CA ALA A 142 32.53 7.50 9.41
C ALA A 142 32.21 8.93 9.90
N SER A 143 32.16 9.16 11.21
CA SER A 143 31.89 10.49 11.78
C SER A 143 32.89 11.52 11.27
N LYS A 144 34.20 11.20 11.18
CA LYS A 144 35.20 12.14 10.63
C LYS A 144 35.03 12.41 9.12
N LYS A 145 34.60 11.42 8.34
CA LYS A 145 34.36 11.55 6.90
C LYS A 145 33.13 12.42 6.59
N TYR A 146 32.11 12.37 7.46
CA TYR A 146 30.82 13.05 7.26
C TYR A 146 30.55 14.20 8.25
N GLU A 147 31.51 14.57 9.11
CA GLU A 147 31.41 15.64 10.12
C GLU A 147 30.88 16.98 9.57
N ASN A 148 31.30 17.34 8.36
CA ASN A 148 30.92 18.58 7.68
C ASN A 148 29.76 18.40 6.68
N ASN A 149 29.18 17.20 6.58
CA ASN A 149 28.12 16.89 5.63
C ASN A 149 26.76 17.32 6.22
N GLN A 150 26.18 18.40 5.71
CA GLN A 150 24.93 18.98 6.25
C GLN A 150 23.64 18.35 5.69
N GLY A 151 23.76 17.38 4.77
CA GLY A 151 22.61 16.68 4.20
C GLY A 151 22.46 15.27 4.77
N THR A 152 21.23 14.90 5.13
CA THR A 152 20.85 13.48 5.27
C THR A 152 21.11 12.74 3.95
N PRO A 153 21.60 11.49 3.98
CA PRO A 153 21.75 10.69 2.77
C PRO A 153 20.37 10.44 2.13
N PRO A 154 20.24 10.46 0.79
CA PRO A 154 18.97 10.17 0.14
C PRO A 154 18.45 8.79 0.55
N LEU A 155 17.31 8.74 1.26
CA LEU A 155 16.88 7.55 2.00
C LEU A 155 16.73 6.30 1.11
N ARG A 156 16.26 6.47 -0.13
CA ARG A 156 16.18 5.39 -1.12
C ARG A 156 17.54 4.78 -1.48
N LEU A 157 18.61 5.57 -1.50
CA LEU A 157 19.97 5.08 -1.74
C LEU A 157 20.53 4.39 -0.48
N PHE A 158 20.25 4.96 0.69
CA PHE A 158 20.60 4.35 1.99
C PHE A 158 20.00 2.94 2.12
N ASN A 159 18.67 2.81 1.99
CA ASN A 159 17.98 1.51 2.12
C ASN A 159 18.42 0.52 1.04
N LYS A 160 18.64 0.98 -0.21
CA LYS A 160 19.10 0.12 -1.31
C LYS A 160 20.53 -0.41 -1.09
N ALA A 161 21.42 0.37 -0.47
CA ALA A 161 22.79 -0.07 -0.20
C ALA A 161 22.85 -1.19 0.84
N ILE A 162 21.97 -1.15 1.85
CA ILE A 162 21.93 -2.14 2.94
C ILE A 162 21.08 -3.38 2.63
N GLU A 163 20.11 -3.32 1.69
CA GLU A 163 19.22 -4.46 1.35
C GLU A 163 19.94 -5.81 1.14
N PRO A 164 21.10 -5.91 0.45
CA PRO A 164 21.79 -7.20 0.25
C PRO A 164 22.31 -7.86 1.54
N PHE A 165 22.36 -7.10 2.64
CA PHE A 165 22.83 -7.52 3.96
C PHE A 165 21.68 -7.70 4.95
N ILE A 166 20.42 -7.68 4.50
CA ILE A 166 19.25 -7.89 5.36
C ILE A 166 18.72 -9.31 5.16
N TYR A 167 18.41 -10.00 6.26
CA TYR A 167 17.71 -11.28 6.27
C TYR A 167 16.45 -11.22 7.12
N ASP A 168 15.45 -12.02 6.79
CA ASP A 168 14.25 -12.19 7.61
C ASP A 168 14.47 -13.30 8.65
N GLU A 169 14.00 -13.06 9.86
CA GLU A 169 14.04 -13.98 10.99
C GLU A 169 13.19 -15.24 10.73
N VAL A 170 13.27 -16.21 11.65
CA VAL A 170 12.50 -17.45 11.57
C VAL A 170 11.01 -17.13 11.59
N ASP A 171 10.26 -17.69 10.62
CA ASP A 171 8.83 -17.45 10.38
C ASP A 171 8.40 -15.99 10.14
N THR A 172 9.34 -15.09 9.83
CA THR A 172 9.01 -13.73 9.35
C THR A 172 9.14 -13.60 7.82
N PHE A 173 8.51 -12.55 7.28
CA PHE A 173 8.59 -12.14 5.88
C PHE A 173 8.21 -10.65 5.74
N ASP A 174 9.15 -9.84 5.22
CA ASP A 174 9.04 -8.38 5.10
C ASP A 174 8.69 -7.68 6.44
N GLY A 175 9.25 -8.20 7.55
CA GLY A 175 9.14 -7.63 8.89
C GLY A 175 7.95 -8.12 9.74
N LEU A 176 7.04 -8.90 9.17
CA LEU A 176 5.88 -9.47 9.86
C LEU A 176 5.99 -10.99 9.96
N THR A 177 5.30 -11.63 10.93
CA THR A 177 5.13 -13.10 10.91
C THR A 177 4.38 -13.52 9.66
N ARG A 178 4.63 -14.72 9.12
CA ARG A 178 3.98 -15.20 7.89
C ARG A 178 2.45 -15.25 7.99
N SER A 179 1.92 -15.51 9.19
CA SER A 179 0.48 -15.50 9.47
C SER A 179 -0.13 -14.09 9.34
N VAL A 180 0.49 -13.09 10.00
CA VAL A 180 0.04 -11.69 9.92
C VAL A 180 0.23 -11.13 8.51
N PHE A 181 1.36 -11.42 7.87
CA PHE A 181 1.62 -11.00 6.49
C PHE A 181 0.54 -11.52 5.54
N ALA A 182 0.26 -12.83 5.55
CA ALA A 182 -0.73 -13.42 4.65
C ALA A 182 -2.16 -12.89 4.90
N SER A 183 -2.56 -12.70 6.16
CA SER A 183 -3.92 -12.30 6.53
C SER A 183 -4.19 -10.80 6.43
N ARG A 184 -3.17 -9.94 6.62
CA ARG A 184 -3.35 -8.47 6.69
C ARG A 184 -2.78 -7.73 5.48
N VAL A 185 -1.61 -8.12 4.95
CA VAL A 185 -1.01 -7.46 3.77
C VAL A 185 -1.85 -7.70 2.51
N VAL A 186 -2.55 -8.83 2.43
CA VAL A 186 -3.57 -9.08 1.39
C VAL A 186 -4.68 -8.03 1.38
N LEU A 187 -5.03 -7.46 2.54
CA LEU A 187 -6.07 -6.42 2.65
C LEU A 187 -5.49 -5.04 2.34
N SER A 188 -4.36 -4.70 2.97
CA SER A 188 -3.80 -3.33 2.99
C SER A 188 -2.90 -2.96 1.80
N ALA A 189 -2.20 -3.93 1.20
CA ALA A 189 -1.24 -3.68 0.12
C ALA A 189 -1.87 -3.75 -1.29
N THR A 190 -1.38 -2.91 -2.19
CA THR A 190 -1.70 -2.98 -3.62
C THR A 190 -0.93 -4.10 -4.33
N ILE A 191 -1.39 -4.50 -5.52
CA ILE A 191 -0.67 -5.46 -6.37
C ILE A 191 0.75 -4.96 -6.73
N SER A 192 0.96 -3.64 -6.81
CA SER A 192 2.28 -3.06 -7.05
C SER A 192 3.21 -3.23 -5.86
N GLU A 193 2.70 -3.05 -4.64
CA GLU A 193 3.46 -3.26 -3.40
C GLU A 193 3.82 -4.73 -3.22
N ILE A 194 2.91 -5.67 -3.47
CA ILE A 194 3.22 -7.11 -3.41
C ILE A 194 4.34 -7.48 -4.41
N LYS A 195 4.39 -6.85 -5.59
CA LYS A 195 5.51 -7.00 -6.52
C LYS A 195 6.81 -6.37 -6.03
N GLN A 196 6.74 -5.23 -5.34
CA GLN A 196 7.89 -4.57 -4.74
C GLN A 196 8.49 -5.41 -3.62
N ILE A 197 7.66 -5.98 -2.74
CA ILE A 197 8.05 -6.93 -1.70
C ILE A 197 8.81 -8.10 -2.34
N GLY A 198 8.20 -8.80 -3.29
CA GLY A 198 8.88 -9.91 -3.98
C GLY A 198 10.17 -9.50 -4.69
N SER A 199 10.26 -8.26 -5.19
CA SER A 199 11.47 -7.75 -5.83
C SER A 199 12.65 -7.58 -4.87
N LYS A 200 12.43 -7.30 -3.57
CA LYS A 200 13.51 -7.29 -2.55
C LYS A 200 14.22 -8.63 -2.48
N TYR A 201 13.45 -9.71 -2.49
CA TYR A 201 13.92 -11.10 -2.50
C TYR A 201 14.39 -11.61 -3.87
N ASN A 202 14.52 -10.72 -4.86
CA ASN A 202 14.81 -11.06 -6.26
C ASN A 202 13.82 -12.07 -6.86
N MET A 203 12.54 -11.99 -6.46
CA MET A 203 11.43 -12.84 -6.93
C MET A 203 10.55 -12.08 -7.93
N LYS A 204 10.24 -12.70 -9.08
CA LYS A 204 9.36 -12.11 -10.10
C LYS A 204 7.93 -12.54 -9.86
N VAL A 205 7.22 -11.84 -8.98
CA VAL A 205 5.83 -12.19 -8.61
C VAL A 205 4.90 -12.05 -9.82
N PRO A 206 4.28 -13.15 -10.31
CA PRO A 206 3.39 -13.12 -11.45
C PRO A 206 2.05 -12.47 -11.08
N THR A 207 1.45 -11.75 -12.03
CA THR A 207 0.03 -11.31 -11.95
C THR A 207 -0.90 -12.10 -12.85
N ARG A 208 -0.32 -12.95 -13.70
CA ARG A 208 -1.07 -13.85 -14.58
C ARG A 208 -0.37 -15.20 -14.65
N LEU A 209 -1.15 -16.27 -14.69
CA LEU A 209 -0.67 -17.61 -14.99
C LEU A 209 -0.50 -17.78 -16.50
N THR A 210 0.49 -18.58 -16.88
CA THR A 210 0.65 -19.09 -18.25
C THR A 210 -0.34 -20.22 -18.54
N LYS A 211 -0.59 -20.53 -19.82
CA LYS A 211 -1.38 -21.70 -20.25
C LYS A 211 -0.97 -22.97 -19.48
N ASN A 212 0.33 -23.22 -19.39
CA ASN A 212 0.87 -24.42 -18.75
C ASN A 212 0.58 -24.46 -17.25
N GLN A 213 0.68 -23.33 -16.54
CA GLN A 213 0.37 -23.27 -15.12
C GLN A 213 -1.13 -23.43 -14.83
N VAL A 214 -2.01 -22.85 -15.66
CA VAL A 214 -3.47 -23.08 -15.55
C VAL A 214 -3.78 -24.57 -15.78
N MET A 215 -3.19 -25.18 -16.81
CA MET A 215 -3.31 -26.62 -17.09
C MET A 215 -2.78 -27.48 -15.93
N GLU A 216 -1.65 -27.13 -15.32
CA GLU A 216 -1.08 -27.83 -14.17
C GLU A 216 -1.99 -27.77 -12.94
N ILE A 217 -2.63 -26.63 -12.66
CA ILE A 217 -3.62 -26.50 -11.58
C ILE A 217 -4.84 -27.39 -11.86
N VAL A 218 -5.38 -27.35 -13.08
CA VAL A 218 -6.52 -28.21 -13.49
C VAL A 218 -6.16 -29.69 -13.36
N VAL A 219 -4.99 -30.10 -13.85
CA VAL A 219 -4.51 -31.50 -13.73
C VAL A 219 -4.25 -31.90 -12.27
N SER A 220 -3.76 -30.98 -11.43
CA SER A 220 -3.54 -31.22 -10.00
C SER A 220 -4.86 -31.44 -9.26
N GLU A 221 -5.86 -30.59 -9.50
CA GLU A 221 -7.19 -30.72 -8.89
C GLU A 221 -7.93 -31.98 -9.37
N LEU A 222 -7.92 -32.29 -10.66
CA LEU A 222 -8.47 -33.55 -11.19
C LEU A 222 -7.80 -34.77 -10.55
N LYS A 223 -6.49 -34.72 -10.29
CA LYS A 223 -5.78 -35.81 -9.58
C LYS A 223 -6.20 -35.92 -8.13
N LYS A 224 -6.32 -34.80 -7.39
CA LYS A 224 -6.81 -34.80 -6.00
C LYS A 224 -8.22 -35.39 -5.87
N ARG A 225 -9.07 -35.16 -6.88
CA ARG A 225 -10.45 -35.69 -6.95
C ARG A 225 -10.55 -37.13 -7.46
N ASN A 226 -9.45 -37.74 -7.92
CA ASN A 226 -9.42 -39.00 -8.66
C ASN A 226 -10.22 -39.00 -9.98
N GLU A 227 -10.46 -37.83 -10.56
CA GLU A 227 -11.16 -37.61 -11.84
C GLU A 227 -10.18 -37.56 -13.04
N TYR A 228 -8.88 -37.65 -12.78
CA TYR A 228 -7.83 -37.56 -13.80
C TYR A 228 -7.74 -38.82 -14.69
N ILE A 229 -7.85 -38.63 -16.01
CA ILE A 229 -7.66 -39.68 -17.04
C ILE A 229 -6.59 -39.20 -18.05
N PRO A 230 -5.69 -40.07 -18.56
CA PRO A 230 -4.65 -39.69 -19.53
C PRO A 230 -5.17 -39.03 -20.81
N ASP A 231 -6.36 -39.41 -21.27
CA ASP A 231 -6.98 -38.85 -22.48
C ASP A 231 -7.36 -37.38 -22.26
N ILE A 232 -7.95 -37.05 -21.10
CA ILE A 232 -8.27 -35.67 -20.68
C ILE A 232 -7.00 -34.82 -20.63
N HIS A 233 -5.86 -35.36 -20.16
CA HIS A 233 -4.60 -34.61 -20.18
C HIS A 233 -4.17 -34.24 -21.61
N SER A 234 -4.39 -35.14 -22.57
CA SER A 234 -4.05 -34.88 -23.97
C SER A 234 -4.97 -33.82 -24.58
N GLU A 235 -6.25 -33.82 -24.24
CA GLU A 235 -7.21 -32.79 -24.64
C GLU A 235 -6.88 -31.41 -24.04
N LEU A 236 -6.58 -31.34 -22.73
CA LEU A 236 -6.18 -30.11 -22.04
C LEU A 236 -4.88 -29.49 -22.61
N LYS A 237 -4.00 -30.28 -23.23
CA LYS A 237 -2.79 -29.77 -23.90
C LYS A 237 -3.09 -29.00 -25.17
N GLU A 238 -4.14 -29.36 -25.89
CA GLU A 238 -4.53 -28.65 -27.12
C GLU A 238 -5.24 -27.33 -26.78
N PHE A 239 -6.07 -27.31 -25.72
CA PHE A 239 -6.86 -26.15 -25.30
C PHE A 239 -6.05 -24.85 -25.19
N ASN A 240 -6.58 -23.75 -25.73
CA ASN A 240 -6.05 -22.42 -25.45
C ASN A 240 -6.37 -21.98 -24.01
N LEU A 241 -5.79 -20.86 -23.57
CA LEU A 241 -5.94 -20.37 -22.19
C LEU A 241 -7.40 -20.19 -21.76
N LYS A 242 -8.27 -19.71 -22.67
CA LYS A 242 -9.68 -19.50 -22.38
C LYS A 242 -10.44 -20.82 -22.29
N GLU A 243 -10.13 -21.78 -23.18
CA GLU A 243 -10.71 -23.13 -23.13
C GLU A 243 -10.34 -23.86 -21.83
N LEU A 244 -9.13 -23.66 -21.32
CA LEU A 244 -8.74 -24.14 -19.98
C LEU A 244 -9.52 -23.48 -18.85
N GLU A 245 -9.72 -22.15 -18.88
CA GLU A 245 -10.54 -21.44 -17.88
C GLU A 245 -12.02 -21.87 -17.92
N ASP A 246 -12.58 -22.04 -19.12
CA ASP A 246 -13.95 -22.48 -19.31
C ASP A 246 -14.13 -23.95 -18.89
N PHE A 247 -13.18 -24.83 -19.19
CA PHE A 247 -13.14 -26.22 -18.67
C PHE A 247 -13.01 -26.24 -17.14
N ALA A 248 -12.13 -25.43 -16.56
CA ALA A 248 -11.97 -25.35 -15.11
C ALA A 248 -13.28 -24.92 -14.43
N ARG A 249 -13.96 -23.90 -14.98
CA ARG A 249 -15.27 -23.43 -14.50
C ARG A 249 -16.34 -24.53 -14.56
N LEU A 250 -16.42 -25.27 -15.67
CA LEU A 250 -17.38 -26.38 -15.83
C LEU A 250 -17.15 -27.51 -14.82
N ASN A 251 -15.90 -27.74 -14.40
CA ASN A 251 -15.52 -28.76 -13.42
C ASN A 251 -15.41 -28.22 -11.98
N ASN A 252 -15.87 -26.99 -11.70
CA ASN A 252 -15.75 -26.35 -10.38
C ASN A 252 -14.30 -26.31 -9.84
N ILE A 253 -13.35 -26.03 -10.73
CA ILE A 253 -11.92 -25.85 -10.42
C ILE A 253 -11.59 -24.35 -10.47
N ILE A 254 -10.96 -23.84 -9.41
CA ILE A 254 -10.51 -22.45 -9.32
C ILE A 254 -9.18 -22.31 -10.07
N ALA A 255 -9.25 -22.16 -11.39
CA ALA A 255 -8.08 -21.90 -12.24
C ALA A 255 -8.36 -20.72 -13.19
N PHE A 256 -8.11 -19.50 -12.70
CA PHE A 256 -8.17 -18.27 -13.47
C PHE A 256 -6.79 -17.87 -13.98
N ALA A 257 -6.71 -17.28 -15.17
CA ALA A 257 -5.46 -16.73 -15.70
C ALA A 257 -4.96 -15.52 -14.91
N TYR A 258 -5.81 -14.87 -14.11
CA TYR A 258 -5.44 -13.78 -13.20
C TYR A 258 -5.19 -14.34 -11.80
N ILE A 259 -4.05 -13.96 -11.22
CA ILE A 259 -3.62 -14.40 -9.89
C ILE A 259 -4.17 -13.40 -8.87
N ASN A 260 -4.85 -13.87 -7.83
CA ASN A 260 -5.30 -13.02 -6.73
C ASN A 260 -4.13 -12.72 -5.76
N LYS A 261 -4.33 -11.80 -4.81
CA LYS A 261 -3.25 -11.42 -3.87
C LYS A 261 -2.80 -12.61 -3.01
N ASP A 262 -3.73 -13.46 -2.56
CA ASP A 262 -3.41 -14.65 -1.75
C ASP A 262 -2.45 -15.60 -2.49
N GLN A 263 -2.74 -15.91 -3.74
CA GLN A 263 -1.90 -16.74 -4.61
C GLN A 263 -0.56 -16.05 -4.94
N MET A 264 -0.50 -14.71 -5.02
CA MET A 264 0.76 -13.99 -5.12
C MET A 264 1.62 -14.17 -3.86
N ILE A 265 1.01 -14.15 -2.67
CA ILE A 265 1.70 -14.38 -1.39
C ILE A 265 2.14 -15.85 -1.26
N GLU A 266 1.27 -16.81 -1.59
CA GLU A 266 1.60 -18.25 -1.60
C GLU A 266 2.75 -18.56 -2.57
N TYR A 267 2.78 -17.90 -3.74
CA TYR A 267 3.91 -17.97 -4.68
C TYR A 267 5.20 -17.40 -4.08
N MET A 268 5.13 -16.24 -3.41
CA MET A 268 6.28 -15.64 -2.73
C MET A 268 6.86 -16.55 -1.65
N TYR A 269 6.04 -17.17 -0.80
CA TYR A 269 6.54 -18.10 0.23
C TYR A 269 7.24 -19.32 -0.38
N LYS A 270 6.65 -19.94 -1.42
CA LYS A 270 7.28 -21.09 -2.10
C LYS A 270 8.62 -20.75 -2.76
N GLU A 271 8.71 -19.59 -3.39
CA GLU A 271 9.98 -19.10 -3.96
C GLU A 271 10.99 -18.72 -2.87
N TYR A 272 10.55 -18.10 -1.77
CA TYR A 272 11.40 -17.69 -0.66
C TYR A 272 12.00 -18.89 0.07
N ASP A 273 11.18 -19.88 0.43
CA ASP A 273 11.62 -21.12 1.09
C ASP A 273 12.61 -21.93 0.25
N SER A 274 12.58 -21.78 -1.07
CA SER A 274 13.55 -22.43 -1.96
C SER A 274 14.95 -21.78 -1.94
N ARG A 275 15.11 -20.58 -1.36
CA ARG A 275 16.31 -19.74 -1.52
C ARG A 275 17.27 -19.75 -0.33
N ASN A 276 16.90 -20.29 0.83
CA ASN A 276 17.76 -20.48 2.01
C ASN A 276 18.70 -19.29 2.31
N VAL A 277 18.15 -18.10 2.60
CA VAL A 277 18.94 -16.99 3.15
C VAL A 277 19.24 -17.31 4.61
N VAL A 278 20.50 -17.57 4.93
CA VAL A 278 20.95 -17.93 6.29
C VAL A 278 21.55 -16.71 6.98
N ALA A 279 21.27 -16.57 8.27
CA ALA A 279 21.91 -15.57 9.12
C ALA A 279 23.44 -15.79 9.16
N LYS A 280 24.19 -14.75 8.84
CA LYS A 280 25.64 -14.65 8.99
C LYS A 280 25.93 -13.84 10.24
N ARG A 281 26.13 -14.53 11.36
CA ARG A 281 26.55 -13.93 12.64
C ARG A 281 28.07 -13.76 12.65
N TYR A 282 28.55 -12.80 13.44
CA TYR A 282 29.99 -12.65 13.67
C TYR A 282 30.55 -13.93 14.31
N LEU A 283 31.80 -14.30 13.97
CA LEU A 283 32.39 -15.59 14.37
C LEU A 283 32.55 -15.70 15.90
N GLN A 284 31.54 -16.25 16.57
CA GLN A 284 31.56 -16.60 17.98
C GLN A 284 31.63 -18.11 18.20
N ASP A 285 32.22 -18.48 19.34
CA ASP A 285 32.23 -19.85 19.88
C ASP A 285 30.78 -20.37 20.05
N PRO A 286 30.43 -21.59 19.60
CA PRO A 286 29.04 -22.10 19.65
C PRO A 286 28.32 -22.04 21.00
N GLU A 287 29.04 -22.00 22.13
CA GLU A 287 28.43 -21.83 23.46
C GLU A 287 27.83 -20.42 23.70
N ALA A 288 28.25 -19.41 22.93
CA ALA A 288 27.68 -18.06 23.04
C ALA A 288 26.34 -17.93 22.29
N LEU A 289 26.18 -18.64 21.14
CA LEU A 289 24.91 -18.65 20.38
C LEU A 289 23.73 -19.12 21.24
N ALA A 290 23.93 -20.17 22.04
CA ALA A 290 22.88 -20.81 22.84
C ALA A 290 22.24 -19.92 23.92
N LYS A 291 22.81 -18.73 24.20
CA LYS A 291 22.25 -17.74 25.13
C LYS A 291 21.54 -16.58 24.42
N LEU A 292 21.83 -16.33 23.15
CA LEU A 292 21.28 -15.19 22.41
C LEU A 292 19.86 -15.46 21.91
N ASP A 293 19.60 -16.68 21.44
CA ASP A 293 18.30 -17.04 20.85
C ASP A 293 17.15 -16.96 21.88
N GLN A 294 17.45 -16.96 23.18
CA GLN A 294 16.45 -16.79 24.26
C GLN A 294 16.00 -15.33 24.47
N GLU A 295 16.83 -14.32 24.12
CA GLU A 295 16.44 -12.90 24.22
C GLU A 295 15.66 -12.41 22.99
N THR A 296 15.80 -13.07 21.83
CA THR A 296 15.03 -12.72 20.63
C THR A 296 13.56 -13.09 20.77
N ASP A 297 13.25 -14.20 21.46
CA ASP A 297 11.88 -14.63 21.72
C ASP A 297 11.13 -13.63 22.62
N GLU A 298 11.78 -13.05 23.65
CA GLU A 298 11.13 -12.07 24.55
C GLU A 298 10.66 -10.79 23.82
N ILE A 299 11.35 -10.35 22.77
CA ILE A 299 10.98 -9.14 22.00
C ILE A 299 9.80 -9.42 21.05
N VAL A 300 9.66 -10.67 20.56
CA VAL A 300 8.51 -11.08 19.74
C VAL A 300 7.25 -11.21 20.62
N VAL A 301 7.40 -11.79 21.82
CA VAL A 301 6.30 -11.99 22.77
C VAL A 301 5.65 -10.66 23.21
N ASP A 302 6.45 -9.60 23.46
CA ASP A 302 5.93 -8.27 23.86
C ASP A 302 5.07 -7.59 22.77
N PHE A 303 5.22 -8.00 21.50
CA PHE A 303 4.38 -7.50 20.40
C PHE A 303 3.13 -8.37 20.18
N GLU A 304 3.22 -9.70 20.29
CA GLU A 304 2.05 -10.58 20.21
C GLU A 304 1.04 -10.31 21.34
N THR A 305 1.51 -10.07 22.58
CA THR A 305 0.62 -9.64 23.69
C THR A 305 -0.07 -8.32 23.39
N ARG A 306 0.60 -7.40 22.70
CA ARG A 306 0.02 -6.09 22.33
C ARG A 306 -1.02 -6.18 21.21
N ILE A 307 -0.96 -7.22 20.37
CA ILE A 307 -2.02 -7.56 19.40
C ILE A 307 -3.19 -8.25 20.13
N GLU A 308 -2.93 -9.23 21.00
CA GLU A 308 -3.98 -9.92 21.77
C GLU A 308 -4.73 -9.02 22.78
N GLU A 309 -4.12 -7.93 23.24
CA GLU A 309 -4.79 -6.91 24.06
C GLU A 309 -5.62 -5.92 23.23
N ALA A 310 -5.32 -5.74 21.94
CA ALA A 310 -6.10 -4.89 21.04
C ALA A 310 -7.38 -5.57 20.51
N ASP A 311 -7.38 -6.90 20.33
CA ASP A 311 -8.55 -7.68 19.91
C ASP A 311 -9.56 -7.95 21.07
N LYS A 312 -9.36 -7.39 22.26
CA LYS A 312 -10.29 -7.46 23.40
C LYS A 312 -11.10 -6.17 23.53
N GLU A 313 -12.12 -6.01 22.68
CA GLU A 313 -13.15 -4.98 22.90
C GLU A 313 -13.81 -5.15 24.29
N PRO A 314 -13.99 -4.07 25.06
CA PRO A 314 -14.79 -4.12 26.28
C PRO A 314 -16.27 -4.23 25.92
N GLU A 315 -16.98 -5.23 26.47
CA GLU A 315 -18.43 -5.39 26.29
C GLU A 315 -19.18 -4.10 26.65
N GLU A 316 -19.87 -3.49 25.68
CA GLU A 316 -20.74 -2.34 25.94
C GLU A 316 -21.91 -2.74 26.83
N VAL A 317 -21.88 -2.27 28.09
CA VAL A 317 -23.01 -2.37 29.00
C VAL A 317 -24.12 -1.43 28.54
N ILE A 318 -25.04 -1.97 27.73
CA ILE A 318 -26.24 -1.28 27.25
C ILE A 318 -27.03 -0.72 28.45
N LYS A 319 -27.04 0.62 28.60
CA LYS A 319 -27.99 1.32 29.46
C LYS A 319 -29.21 1.74 28.64
N PRO A 320 -30.46 1.63 29.16
CA PRO A 320 -31.65 1.95 28.38
C PRO A 320 -31.72 3.44 28.01
N LEU A 321 -32.11 3.73 26.77
CA LEU A 321 -32.53 5.07 26.36
C LEU A 321 -33.70 5.57 27.22
N VAL A 322 -33.61 6.84 27.65
CA VAL A 322 -34.75 7.59 28.19
C VAL A 322 -35.04 8.74 27.24
N GLU A 323 -36.23 8.75 26.65
CA GLU A 323 -36.71 9.85 25.79
C GLU A 323 -36.93 11.15 26.60
N PRO A 324 -36.51 12.30 26.07
CA PRO A 324 -37.08 13.59 26.44
C PRO A 324 -38.12 14.06 25.41
N LYS A 325 -39.34 14.29 25.91
CA LYS A 325 -40.48 14.94 25.23
C LYS A 325 -40.11 16.18 24.41
N LYS A 326 -40.83 16.37 23.31
CA LYS A 326 -41.04 17.67 22.65
C LYS A 326 -41.85 18.62 23.52
N GLU A 327 -41.54 19.91 23.47
CA GLU A 327 -42.54 20.98 23.35
C GLU A 327 -41.93 22.17 22.56
N PRO A 328 -42.73 22.94 21.78
CA PRO A 328 -42.23 23.98 20.86
C PRO A 328 -42.35 25.39 21.44
N VAL A 329 -41.65 26.41 20.89
CA VAL A 329 -42.12 27.82 20.95
C VAL A 329 -41.39 28.79 19.99
N ILE A 330 -42.21 29.40 19.11
CA ILE A 330 -42.20 30.79 18.57
C ILE A 330 -41.11 31.29 17.60
N VAL A 331 -41.65 32.03 16.61
CA VAL A 331 -41.02 32.76 15.50
C VAL A 331 -40.97 34.27 15.81
N THR A 332 -39.87 34.95 15.46
CA THR A 332 -39.93 36.35 14.95
C THR A 332 -38.72 36.67 14.05
N PRO A 333 -38.92 37.30 12.87
CA PRO A 333 -37.84 37.76 11.99
C PRO A 333 -37.74 39.30 11.88
N GLU A 334 -36.52 39.81 11.75
CA GLU A 334 -36.15 41.14 11.20
C GLU A 334 -34.88 40.86 10.32
N VAL A 335 -34.70 41.27 9.04
CA VAL A 335 -34.79 42.63 8.43
C VAL A 335 -33.76 43.55 9.10
N SER A 336 -32.84 44.32 8.50
CA SER A 336 -32.53 44.83 7.14
C SER A 336 -31.01 45.21 7.10
N ASP A 337 -30.30 45.55 6.01
CA ASP A 337 -30.44 45.44 4.53
C ASP A 337 -29.02 45.68 3.90
N ASP A 338 -28.89 45.58 2.57
CA ASP A 338 -27.92 46.17 1.62
C ASP A 338 -26.58 46.83 2.06
N ILE A 339 -25.52 46.61 1.26
CA ILE A 339 -24.99 47.61 0.30
C ILE A 339 -23.96 47.00 -0.66
N ILE A 340 -24.10 47.33 -1.95
CA ILE A 340 -23.15 47.07 -3.04
C ILE A 340 -22.28 48.31 -3.26
N SER A 341 -20.97 48.18 -3.44
CA SER A 341 -20.20 49.07 -4.33
C SER A 341 -18.88 48.47 -4.78
N ASP A 342 -18.63 48.52 -6.08
CA ASP A 342 -17.36 48.22 -6.73
C ASP A 342 -16.21 49.15 -6.27
N ILE A 343 -14.96 48.81 -6.63
CA ILE A 343 -14.13 49.60 -7.56
C ILE A 343 -12.78 48.89 -7.83
N GLN A 344 -12.35 48.94 -9.10
CA GLN A 344 -11.03 48.50 -9.58
C GLN A 344 -10.00 49.61 -9.35
N GLU A 345 -8.70 49.28 -9.20
CA GLU A 345 -7.67 49.90 -10.08
C GLU A 345 -6.29 49.22 -10.00
N GLU A 346 -5.44 49.53 -10.99
CA GLU A 346 -4.15 48.89 -11.28
C GLU A 346 -2.91 49.56 -10.64
N LYS A 347 -1.77 48.87 -10.75
CA LYS A 347 -0.43 49.39 -11.14
C LYS A 347 0.48 50.10 -10.09
N LYS A 348 1.60 49.42 -9.79
CA LYS A 348 2.97 49.66 -10.34
C LYS A 348 4.11 49.91 -9.32
N HIS A 349 5.31 49.46 -9.74
CA HIS A 349 6.66 49.71 -9.19
C HIS A 349 6.96 49.06 -7.82
N GLU A 350 8.20 48.70 -7.50
CA GLU A 350 9.49 49.20 -8.03
C GLU A 350 10.59 48.11 -8.10
N GLU A 351 11.59 48.31 -8.97
CA GLU A 351 12.79 47.46 -9.06
C GLU A 351 13.82 47.89 -8.00
N THR A 352 14.49 46.94 -7.33
CA THR A 352 15.68 47.25 -6.52
C THR A 352 16.88 46.45 -6.99
N LYS A 353 17.89 47.16 -7.49
CA LYS A 353 19.16 46.65 -8.00
C LYS A 353 20.24 46.89 -6.96
N VAL A 354 21.00 45.86 -6.57
CA VAL A 354 22.21 45.99 -5.75
C VAL A 354 23.37 45.24 -6.40
N GLU A 355 24.55 45.86 -6.39
CA GLU A 355 25.74 45.43 -7.12
C GLU A 355 26.52 44.31 -6.41
N GLU A 356 26.92 43.27 -7.15
CA GLU A 356 27.97 42.35 -6.71
C GLU A 356 29.37 42.89 -7.02
N LYS A 357 30.30 42.74 -6.08
CA LYS A 357 31.73 42.95 -6.31
C LYS A 357 32.41 41.64 -6.70
N PRO A 358 33.33 41.63 -7.69
CA PRO A 358 33.88 40.39 -8.22
C PRO A 358 34.95 39.79 -7.30
N VAL A 359 34.74 38.54 -6.87
CA VAL A 359 35.79 37.68 -6.30
C VAL A 359 36.43 36.88 -7.43
N LYS A 360 37.77 36.87 -7.49
CA LYS A 360 38.51 36.18 -8.56
C LYS A 360 38.37 34.65 -8.43
N PRO A 361 38.08 33.90 -9.52
CA PRO A 361 38.11 32.45 -9.48
C PRO A 361 39.55 31.94 -9.36
N VAL A 362 39.74 30.91 -8.52
CA VAL A 362 40.98 30.14 -8.43
C VAL A 362 41.09 29.27 -9.68
N ILE A 363 42.24 29.33 -10.37
CA ILE A 363 42.49 28.51 -11.56
C ILE A 363 42.85 27.09 -11.10
N ILE A 364 41.92 26.16 -11.26
CA ILE A 364 42.23 24.73 -11.25
C ILE A 364 42.63 24.36 -12.68
N GLN A 365 43.84 23.83 -12.86
CA GLN A 365 44.25 23.22 -14.12
C GLN A 365 43.55 21.85 -14.25
N GLN A 366 42.48 21.80 -15.03
CA GLN A 366 41.95 20.54 -15.60
C GLN A 366 42.45 20.42 -17.04
N ASP A 367 42.89 19.22 -17.42
CA ASP A 367 43.40 18.94 -18.76
C ASP A 367 42.35 19.22 -19.83
N SER A 368 42.73 19.95 -20.87
CA SER A 368 41.81 20.42 -21.92
C SER A 368 41.12 19.29 -22.68
N GLU A 369 41.76 18.11 -22.80
CA GLU A 369 41.15 16.91 -23.40
C GLU A 369 39.91 16.45 -22.61
N SER A 370 39.96 16.46 -21.28
CA SER A 370 38.82 16.04 -20.44
C SER A 370 37.59 16.95 -20.58
N ILE A 371 37.81 18.23 -20.84
CA ILE A 371 36.74 19.22 -21.04
C ILE A 371 36.11 19.08 -22.43
N GLU A 372 36.88 18.71 -23.45
CA GLU A 372 36.37 18.43 -24.79
C GLU A 372 35.53 17.14 -24.81
N GLU A 373 35.95 16.07 -24.12
CA GLU A 373 35.18 14.84 -23.96
C GLU A 373 33.85 15.08 -23.21
N LEU A 374 33.89 15.78 -22.08
CA LEU A 374 32.68 16.15 -21.32
C LEU A 374 31.69 17.00 -22.14
N LYS A 375 32.16 17.92 -22.99
CA LYS A 375 31.28 18.67 -23.90
C LYS A 375 30.60 17.77 -24.94
N ASN A 376 31.34 16.80 -25.49
CA ASN A 376 30.82 15.87 -26.48
C ASN A 376 29.80 14.91 -25.86
N GLU A 377 30.04 14.44 -24.63
CA GLU A 377 29.09 13.63 -23.87
C GLU A 377 27.83 14.42 -23.48
N ILE A 378 27.96 15.67 -23.05
CA ILE A 378 26.80 16.56 -22.80
C ILE A 378 25.99 16.81 -24.09
N LEU A 379 26.64 16.91 -25.25
CA LEU A 379 25.98 17.02 -26.55
C LEU A 379 25.21 15.76 -26.92
N SER A 380 25.79 14.58 -26.74
CA SER A 380 25.11 13.31 -27.02
C SER A 380 23.92 13.07 -26.08
N LEU A 381 24.07 13.39 -24.80
CA LEU A 381 22.99 13.31 -23.80
C LEU A 381 21.83 14.27 -24.14
N LYS A 382 22.12 15.51 -24.57
CA LYS A 382 21.07 16.43 -25.04
C LYS A 382 20.33 15.89 -26.26
N GLN A 383 21.03 15.23 -27.18
CA GLN A 383 20.42 14.68 -28.39
C GLN A 383 19.52 13.47 -28.08
N ILE A 384 19.92 12.60 -27.13
CA ILE A 384 19.11 11.50 -26.61
C ILE A 384 17.86 12.02 -25.89
N VAL A 385 17.98 13.07 -25.06
CA VAL A 385 16.83 13.69 -24.37
C VAL A 385 15.84 14.27 -25.38
N LEU A 386 16.31 14.90 -26.46
CA LEU A 386 15.46 15.43 -27.52
C LEU A 386 14.69 14.31 -28.24
N GLU A 387 15.36 13.22 -28.60
CA GLU A 387 14.73 12.05 -29.24
C GLU A 387 13.70 11.38 -28.32
N LEU A 388 13.98 11.28 -27.02
CA LEU A 388 13.03 10.78 -26.02
C LEU A 388 11.80 11.70 -25.87
N GLN A 389 11.97 13.03 -25.88
CA GLN A 389 10.85 13.98 -25.86
C GLN A 389 9.95 13.80 -27.08
N THR A 390 10.51 13.77 -28.30
CA THR A 390 9.74 13.53 -29.52
C THR A 390 9.03 12.16 -29.51
N LYS A 391 9.63 11.14 -28.89
CA LYS A 391 9.01 9.81 -28.75
C LYS A 391 7.86 9.81 -27.74
N VAL A 392 7.94 10.59 -26.67
CA VAL A 392 6.85 10.78 -25.70
C VAL A 392 5.68 11.55 -26.33
N GLU A 393 5.93 12.62 -27.08
CA GLU A 393 4.89 13.38 -27.79
C GLU A 393 4.12 12.49 -28.78
N ASN A 394 4.84 11.70 -29.60
CA ASN A 394 4.20 10.75 -30.53
C ASN A 394 3.34 9.71 -29.81
N LEU A 395 3.78 9.18 -28.66
CA LEU A 395 2.99 8.23 -27.86
C LEU A 395 1.75 8.89 -27.24
N GLN A 396 1.82 10.18 -26.85
CA GLN A 396 0.67 10.94 -26.37
C GLN A 396 -0.34 11.22 -27.48
N GLU A 397 0.11 11.52 -28.70
CA GLU A 397 -0.76 11.64 -29.89
C GLU A 397 -1.47 10.32 -30.23
N ASP A 398 -0.78 9.18 -30.19
CA ASP A 398 -1.40 7.88 -30.49
C ASP A 398 -2.39 7.46 -29.39
N THR A 399 -2.09 7.77 -28.13
CA THR A 399 -3.00 7.50 -27.00
C THR A 399 -4.28 8.35 -27.09
N THR A 400 -4.17 9.62 -27.45
CA THR A 400 -5.34 10.50 -27.64
C THR A 400 -6.18 10.08 -28.85
N LYS A 401 -5.56 9.71 -29.98
CA LYS A 401 -6.27 9.15 -31.16
C LYS A 401 -6.97 7.82 -30.87
N SER A 402 -6.40 6.97 -30.01
CA SER A 402 -7.01 5.72 -29.54
C SER A 402 -8.26 5.97 -28.69
N ASN A 403 -8.14 6.83 -27.68
CA ASN A 403 -9.25 7.17 -26.77
C ASN A 403 -10.43 7.80 -27.52
N PHE A 404 -10.16 8.66 -28.51
CA PHE A 404 -11.22 9.26 -29.34
C PHE A 404 -12.00 8.22 -30.17
N LYS A 405 -11.35 7.14 -30.63
CA LYS A 405 -12.02 6.03 -31.32
C LYS A 405 -12.87 5.19 -30.36
N LEU A 406 -12.38 4.88 -29.16
CA LEU A 406 -13.14 4.14 -28.15
C LEU A 406 -14.40 4.89 -27.71
N ASP A 407 -14.30 6.20 -27.52
CA ASP A 407 -15.44 7.02 -27.10
C ASP A 407 -16.47 7.24 -28.23
N ALA A 408 -16.03 7.27 -29.50
CA ALA A 408 -16.93 7.21 -30.65
C ALA A 408 -17.68 5.87 -30.78
N ILE A 409 -17.06 4.75 -30.37
CA ILE A 409 -17.69 3.43 -30.35
C ILE A 409 -18.69 3.32 -29.18
N SER A 410 -18.34 3.81 -27.99
CA SER A 410 -19.19 3.76 -26.79
C SER A 410 -20.52 4.51 -27.01
N LYS A 411 -20.46 5.69 -27.64
CA LYS A 411 -21.62 6.54 -27.96
C LYS A 411 -22.52 5.95 -29.05
N LYS A 412 -22.04 4.98 -29.83
CA LYS A 412 -22.77 4.35 -30.93
C LYS A 412 -23.49 3.05 -30.53
N LEU A 413 -23.05 2.39 -29.46
CA LEU A 413 -23.59 1.09 -29.01
C LEU A 413 -24.79 1.19 -28.08
N PHE A 414 -24.87 2.22 -27.22
CA PHE A 414 -25.99 2.38 -26.28
C PHE A 414 -26.51 3.82 -26.25
N PRO A 415 -27.65 4.10 -26.92
CA PRO A 415 -28.29 5.41 -26.88
C PRO A 415 -28.59 5.86 -25.44
N LYS A 416 -28.58 7.19 -25.19
CA LYS A 416 -28.89 7.73 -23.85
C LYS A 416 -30.26 7.25 -23.32
N TRP A 417 -31.26 7.11 -24.20
CA TRP A 417 -32.58 6.59 -23.81
C TRP A 417 -32.50 5.17 -23.25
N PHE A 418 -31.67 4.28 -23.82
CA PHE A 418 -31.51 2.89 -23.36
C PHE A 418 -30.93 2.82 -21.94
N LYS A 419 -29.94 3.65 -21.61
CA LYS A 419 -29.37 3.73 -20.25
C LYS A 419 -30.44 4.18 -19.24
N ILE A 420 -31.29 5.14 -19.63
CA ILE A 420 -32.41 5.60 -18.81
C ILE A 420 -33.47 4.50 -18.66
N THR A 421 -33.81 3.74 -19.72
CA THR A 421 -34.77 2.63 -19.59
C THR A 421 -34.25 1.53 -18.67
N VAL A 422 -32.98 1.12 -18.79
CA VAL A 422 -32.38 0.11 -17.91
C VAL A 422 -32.38 0.57 -16.45
N LEU A 423 -32.06 1.85 -16.19
CA LEU A 423 -32.10 2.43 -14.84
C LEU A 423 -33.51 2.43 -14.26
N ILE A 424 -34.52 2.86 -15.03
CA ILE A 424 -35.93 2.84 -14.61
C ILE A 424 -36.39 1.40 -14.32
N LEU A 425 -36.04 0.44 -15.18
CA LEU A 425 -36.43 -0.96 -15.03
C LEU A 425 -35.80 -1.60 -13.78
N PHE A 426 -34.57 -1.21 -13.42
CA PHE A 426 -33.91 -1.60 -12.18
C PHE A 426 -34.66 -1.07 -10.93
N PHE A 427 -35.00 0.22 -10.89
CA PHE A 427 -35.77 0.78 -9.77
C PHE A 427 -37.19 0.19 -9.67
N VAL A 428 -37.86 -0.05 -10.79
CA VAL A 428 -39.17 -0.74 -10.82
C VAL A 428 -39.04 -2.17 -10.28
N SER A 429 -37.97 -2.90 -10.63
CA SER A 429 -37.71 -4.25 -10.11
C SER A 429 -37.52 -4.26 -8.59
N ILE A 430 -36.71 -3.33 -8.04
CA ILE A 430 -36.51 -3.18 -6.59
C ILE A 430 -37.82 -2.82 -5.89
N PHE A 431 -38.57 -1.86 -6.44
CA PHE A 431 -39.86 -1.46 -5.88
C PHE A 431 -40.84 -2.64 -5.82
N ILE A 432 -40.96 -3.42 -6.89
CA ILE A 432 -41.82 -4.61 -6.93
C ILE A 432 -41.36 -5.68 -5.93
N ALA A 433 -40.04 -5.94 -5.83
CA ALA A 433 -39.47 -6.92 -4.91
C ALA A 433 -39.72 -6.59 -3.43
N ILE A 434 -39.77 -5.31 -3.07
CA ILE A 434 -40.08 -4.84 -1.71
C ILE A 434 -41.60 -4.75 -1.49
N PHE A 435 -42.34 -4.26 -2.48
CA PHE A 435 -43.77 -4.01 -2.38
C PHE A 435 -44.60 -5.30 -2.27
N ILE A 436 -44.30 -6.35 -3.05
CA ILE A 436 -45.12 -7.58 -3.03
C ILE A 436 -45.13 -8.24 -1.64
N PRO A 437 -43.98 -8.50 -0.96
CA PRO A 437 -43.98 -9.00 0.42
C PRO A 437 -44.79 -8.12 1.37
N LEU A 438 -44.60 -6.80 1.32
CA LEU A 438 -45.34 -5.87 2.18
C LEU A 438 -46.86 -5.90 1.91
N SER A 439 -47.29 -6.09 0.66
CA SER A 439 -48.70 -6.24 0.30
C SER A 439 -49.35 -7.52 0.85
N ILE A 440 -48.55 -8.56 1.11
CA ILE A 440 -49.01 -9.84 1.66
C ILE A 440 -49.02 -9.80 3.19
N TYR A 441 -47.94 -9.31 3.81
CA TYR A 441 -47.78 -9.31 5.28
C TYR A 441 -48.43 -8.12 6.00
N TYR A 442 -48.60 -6.98 5.32
CA TYR A 442 -49.12 -5.73 5.90
C TYR A 442 -50.16 -5.03 4.99
N PRO A 443 -51.24 -5.74 4.58
CA PRO A 443 -52.22 -5.20 3.62
C PRO A 443 -52.91 -3.92 4.10
N ASP A 444 -53.15 -3.79 5.41
CA ASP A 444 -53.85 -2.65 6.01
C ASP A 444 -52.98 -1.40 6.21
N ALA A 445 -51.67 -1.46 5.93
CA ALA A 445 -50.80 -0.30 6.06
C ALA A 445 -51.25 0.82 5.08
N PRO A 446 -51.39 2.09 5.51
CA PRO A 446 -52.04 3.13 4.68
C PRO A 446 -51.39 3.37 3.31
N VAL A 447 -50.06 3.25 3.23
CA VAL A 447 -49.33 3.40 1.95
C VAL A 447 -49.49 2.15 1.07
N ILE A 448 -49.47 0.96 1.68
CA ILE A 448 -49.56 -0.32 0.97
C ILE A 448 -50.97 -0.51 0.40
N SER A 449 -52.01 -0.26 1.18
CA SER A 449 -53.41 -0.35 0.74
C SER A 449 -53.74 0.61 -0.41
N GLN A 450 -53.20 1.83 -0.41
CA GLN A 450 -53.36 2.79 -1.51
C GLN A 450 -52.70 2.31 -2.82
N ILE A 451 -51.47 1.78 -2.74
CA ILE A 451 -50.75 1.27 -3.92
C ILE A 451 -51.38 -0.04 -4.41
N ALA A 452 -51.80 -0.92 -3.50
CA ALA A 452 -52.50 -2.16 -3.81
C ALA A 452 -53.83 -1.87 -4.53
N TRP A 453 -54.62 -0.92 -4.02
CA TRP A 453 -55.83 -0.45 -4.71
C TRP A 453 -55.54 0.09 -6.11
N LEU A 454 -54.43 0.83 -6.29
CA LEU A 454 -54.04 1.36 -7.60
C LEU A 454 -53.68 0.23 -8.58
N PHE A 455 -52.95 -0.79 -8.15
CA PHE A 455 -52.61 -1.97 -8.96
C PHE A 455 -53.82 -2.87 -9.21
N ASP A 456 -54.78 -2.94 -8.30
CA ASP A 456 -56.03 -3.68 -8.49
C ASP A 456 -56.91 -3.06 -9.60
N LYS A 457 -56.82 -1.74 -9.81
CA LYS A 457 -57.48 -1.04 -10.92
C LYS A 457 -56.82 -1.20 -12.28
N ILE A 458 -55.63 -1.81 -12.37
CA ILE A 458 -54.95 -2.04 -13.65
C ILE A 458 -55.31 -3.45 -14.14
N PRO A 459 -56.14 -3.59 -15.20
CA PRO A 459 -56.46 -4.89 -15.76
C PRO A 459 -55.23 -5.51 -16.42
N PHE A 460 -54.94 -6.76 -16.10
CA PHE A 460 -53.82 -7.52 -16.67
C PHE A 460 -54.31 -8.75 -17.45
N LEU A 461 -53.41 -9.37 -18.22
CA LEU A 461 -53.73 -10.46 -19.13
C LEU A 461 -54.37 -11.64 -18.39
N GLY A 462 -55.49 -12.16 -18.92
CA GLY A 462 -56.23 -13.28 -18.36
C GLY A 462 -57.37 -12.91 -17.41
N GLY A 463 -57.77 -11.63 -17.33
CA GLY A 463 -58.92 -11.19 -16.54
C GLY A 463 -58.63 -11.01 -15.04
N ARG A 464 -57.34 -10.99 -14.68
CA ARG A 464 -56.83 -10.71 -13.33
C ARG A 464 -56.42 -9.25 -13.20
N SER A 465 -56.37 -8.72 -11.98
CA SER A 465 -55.71 -7.43 -11.76
C SER A 465 -54.19 -7.57 -11.77
N LEU A 466 -53.46 -6.46 -11.95
CA LEU A 466 -51.99 -6.46 -11.91
C LEU A 466 -51.49 -6.94 -10.54
N LEU A 467 -52.21 -6.61 -9.46
CA LEU A 467 -51.89 -7.05 -8.11
C LEU A 467 -51.98 -8.58 -7.98
N GLU A 468 -53.09 -9.19 -8.41
CA GLU A 468 -53.28 -10.64 -8.41
C GLU A 468 -52.22 -11.37 -9.24
N PHE A 469 -51.84 -10.79 -10.39
CA PHE A 469 -50.77 -11.35 -11.23
C PHE A 469 -49.41 -11.32 -10.52
N LEU A 470 -49.05 -10.17 -9.92
CA LEU A 470 -47.77 -10.00 -9.22
C LEU A 470 -47.65 -10.89 -7.99
N GLN A 471 -48.71 -11.02 -7.20
CA GLN A 471 -48.76 -11.94 -6.05
C GLN A 471 -48.58 -13.40 -6.49
N ALA A 472 -49.38 -13.87 -7.46
CA ALA A 472 -49.28 -15.24 -7.97
C ALA A 472 -47.95 -15.54 -8.68
N PHE A 473 -47.28 -14.53 -9.25
CA PHE A 473 -45.93 -14.66 -9.80
C PHE A 473 -44.88 -14.80 -8.69
N PHE A 474 -44.96 -13.98 -7.65
CA PHE A 474 -44.04 -14.00 -6.51
C PHE A 474 -44.14 -15.30 -5.71
N GLU A 475 -45.36 -15.77 -5.43
CA GLU A 475 -45.59 -17.08 -4.79
C GLU A 475 -44.91 -18.21 -5.59
N ARG A 476 -45.04 -18.22 -6.92
CA ARG A 476 -44.37 -19.21 -7.78
C ARG A 476 -42.86 -19.09 -7.87
N LEU A 477 -42.30 -17.92 -7.58
CA LEU A 477 -40.85 -17.68 -7.66
C LEU A 477 -40.13 -17.99 -6.35
N PHE A 478 -40.82 -17.89 -5.20
CA PHE A 478 -40.20 -17.97 -3.87
C PHE A 478 -40.83 -19.02 -2.91
N LEU A 479 -41.92 -19.69 -3.27
CA LEU A 479 -42.54 -20.78 -2.48
C LEU A 479 -42.48 -22.14 -3.22
N VAL A 480 -41.36 -22.40 -3.89
CA VAL A 480 -41.00 -23.70 -4.49
C VAL A 480 -39.78 -24.28 -3.79
#